data_AF-A0A653G336-F1
#
_entry.id   AF-A0A653G336-F1
#
_cell.length_a   1.000
_cell.length_b   1.000
_cell.length_c   1.000
_cell.angle_alpha   90.00
_cell.angle_beta   90.00
_cell.angle_gamma   90.00
#
_symmetry.space_group_name_H-M   'P 1'
#
loop_
_entity.id
_entity.type
_entity.pdbx_description
1 polymer ?
#
loop_
_entity_poly.entity_id
_entity_poly.type
_entity_poly.pdbx_seq_one_letter_code
_entity_poly.pdbx_strand_id
1 'polypeptide(L)'
;MDQNSAVIDEKKKSKILNDVVRALIDAYGSKSISYFEMKKAATYILDHFQLIKTQNDLIYFLENLNGYWLVFKNVMVMEKLGSHQNKEEEMIERLSKYIKNIPTK
;
A
#
# COMPACT_ATOMS: atom_id res chain seq x y z
N MET A 1 -3.23 -19.40 11.14
CA MET A 1 -3.93 -18.15 11.51
C MET A 1 -3.04 -17.01 11.07
N ASP A 2 -3.37 -16.36 9.95
CA ASP A 2 -2.57 -15.27 9.39
C ASP A 2 -2.52 -14.07 10.34
N GLN A 3 -1.32 -13.73 10.81
CA GLN A 3 -1.07 -12.62 11.73
C GLN A 3 -1.08 -11.23 11.06
N ASN A 4 -1.61 -11.07 9.84
CA ASN A 4 -1.50 -9.81 9.07
C ASN A 4 -2.83 -9.05 8.85
N SER A 5 -3.81 -9.22 9.76
CA SER A 5 -5.03 -8.40 9.78
C SER A 5 -4.93 -7.18 10.71
N ALA A 6 -3.73 -6.62 10.91
CA ALA A 6 -3.61 -5.35 11.64
C ALA A 6 -4.36 -4.25 10.87
N VAL A 7 -5.20 -3.51 11.59
CA VAL A 7 -5.89 -2.32 11.06
C VAL A 7 -4.83 -1.34 10.60
N ILE A 8 -4.99 -0.83 9.37
CA ILE A 8 -4.04 0.13 8.82
C ILE A 8 -4.15 1.47 9.55
N ASP A 9 -3.02 2.12 9.81
CA ASP A 9 -2.98 3.49 10.33
C ASP A 9 -3.61 4.46 9.32
N GLU A 10 -4.61 5.24 9.76
CA GLU A 10 -5.30 6.25 8.96
C GLU A 10 -4.36 7.34 8.40
N LYS A 11 -3.27 7.66 9.11
CA LYS A 11 -2.24 8.58 8.57
C LYS A 11 -1.54 7.97 7.37
N LYS A 12 -1.15 6.70 7.48
CA LYS A 12 -0.53 5.96 6.37
C LYS A 12 -1.49 5.82 5.20
N LYS A 13 -2.75 5.43 5.47
CA LYS A 13 -3.81 5.34 4.46
C LYS A 13 -3.98 6.67 3.73
N SER A 14 -4.12 7.77 4.46
CA SER A 14 -4.27 9.11 3.86
C SER A 14 -3.06 9.52 3.01
N LYS A 15 -1.83 9.21 3.44
CA LYS A 15 -0.62 9.46 2.65
C LYS A 15 -0.67 8.73 1.31
N ILE A 16 -1.04 7.44 1.33
CA ILE A 16 -1.07 6.63 0.11
C ILE A 16 -2.19 7.09 -0.84
N LEU A 17 -3.33 7.54 -0.30
CA LEU A 17 -4.36 8.17 -1.14
C LEU A 17 -3.81 9.36 -1.91
N ASN A 18 -3.04 10.23 -1.23
CA ASN A 18 -2.42 11.38 -1.88
C ASN A 18 -1.43 10.96 -2.97
N ASP A 19 -0.63 9.92 -2.73
CA ASP A 19 0.32 9.39 -3.70
C ASP A 19 -0.40 8.79 -4.94
N VAL A 20 -1.49 8.06 -4.73
CA VAL A 20 -2.36 7.55 -5.81
C VAL A 20 -2.97 8.70 -6.62
N VAL A 21 -3.54 9.71 -5.95
CA VAL A 21 -4.16 10.86 -6.62
C VAL A 21 -3.12 11.66 -7.41
N ARG A 22 -1.93 11.88 -6.84
CA ARG A 22 -0.82 12.53 -7.55
C ARG A 22 -0.42 11.75 -8.80
N ALA A 23 -0.23 10.43 -8.69
CA ALA A 23 0.10 9.60 -9.84
C ALA A 23 -0.96 9.68 -10.95
N LEU A 24 -2.24 9.76 -10.60
CA LEU A 24 -3.33 9.93 -11.55
C LEU A 24 -3.28 11.29 -12.26
N ILE A 25 -3.05 12.37 -11.51
CA ILE A 25 -2.92 13.73 -12.07
C ILE A 25 -1.71 13.82 -13.00
N ASP A 26 -0.56 13.29 -12.59
CA ASP A 26 0.67 13.32 -13.37
C ASP A 26 0.52 12.48 -14.66
N ALA A 27 -0.15 11.33 -14.57
CA ALA A 27 -0.46 10.50 -15.73
C ALA A 27 -1.35 11.21 -16.74
N TYR A 28 -2.35 11.96 -16.28
CA TYR A 28 -3.20 12.76 -17.16
C TYR A 28 -2.45 13.96 -17.75
N GLY A 29 -1.69 14.69 -16.92
CA GLY A 29 -0.89 15.85 -17.35
C GLY A 29 0.17 15.49 -18.38
N SER A 30 0.78 14.31 -18.27
CA SER A 30 1.72 13.76 -19.24
C SER A 30 1.07 13.11 -20.46
N LYS A 31 -0.27 13.07 -20.54
CA LYS A 31 -1.05 12.39 -21.59
C LYS A 31 -0.80 10.87 -21.66
N SER A 32 -0.31 10.26 -20.58
CA SER A 32 -0.14 8.81 -20.46
C SER A 32 -1.47 8.07 -20.34
N ILE A 33 -2.52 8.77 -19.90
CA ILE A 33 -3.91 8.30 -19.91
C ILE A 33 -4.82 9.39 -20.49
N SER A 34 -5.94 8.98 -21.07
CA SER A 34 -6.97 9.91 -21.55
C SER A 34 -7.81 10.45 -20.40
N TYR A 35 -8.58 11.52 -20.65
CA TYR A 35 -9.56 12.01 -19.68
C TYR A 35 -10.60 10.93 -19.29
N PHE A 36 -10.99 10.09 -20.25
CA PHE A 36 -11.93 9.00 -20.00
C PHE A 36 -11.35 7.94 -19.06
N GLU A 37 -10.09 7.55 -19.28
CA GLU A 37 -9.39 6.62 -18.39
C GLU A 37 -9.10 7.24 -17.02
N MET A 38 -8.75 8.53 -16.97
CA MET A 38 -8.60 9.26 -15.71
C MET A 38 -9.90 9.24 -14.90
N LYS A 39 -11.04 9.51 -15.54
CA LYS A 39 -12.35 9.47 -14.89
C LYS A 39 -12.66 8.09 -14.33
N LYS A 40 -12.44 7.03 -15.09
CA LYS A 40 -12.65 5.65 -14.61
C LYS A 40 -11.76 5.32 -13.41
N ALA A 41 -10.48 5.65 -13.49
CA ALA A 41 -9.53 5.41 -12.40
C ALA A 41 -9.95 6.18 -11.14
N ALA A 42 -10.32 7.46 -11.27
CA ALA A 42 -10.81 8.27 -10.15
C ALA A 42 -12.05 7.66 -9.49
N THR A 43 -13.04 7.23 -10.29
CA THR A 43 -14.23 6.55 -9.77
C THR A 43 -13.87 5.26 -9.04
N TYR A 44 -13.02 4.42 -9.64
CA TYR A 44 -12.57 3.18 -9.00
C TYR A 44 -11.90 3.44 -7.65
N ILE A 45 -11.01 4.45 -7.58
CA ILE A 45 -10.35 4.85 -6.33
C ILE A 45 -11.38 5.27 -5.29
N LEU A 46 -12.33 6.16 -5.62
CA LEU A 46 -13.34 6.63 -4.67
C LEU A 46 -14.21 5.49 -4.12
N ASP A 47 -14.63 4.57 -4.98
CA ASP A 47 -15.54 3.49 -4.62
C ASP A 47 -14.88 2.42 -3.73
N HIS A 48 -13.58 2.16 -3.94
CA HIS A 48 -12.89 1.04 -3.29
C HIS A 48 -11.99 1.48 -2.12
N PHE A 49 -11.46 2.70 -2.15
CA PHE A 49 -10.48 3.13 -1.15
C PHE A 49 -11.04 3.21 0.27
N GLN A 50 -12.34 3.55 0.39
CA GLN A 50 -13.01 3.59 1.69
C GLN A 50 -13.16 2.20 2.33
N LEU A 51 -13.17 1.14 1.53
CA LEU A 51 -13.35 -0.24 1.97
C LEU A 51 -12.07 -0.85 2.57
N ILE A 52 -10.92 -0.20 2.37
CA ILE A 52 -9.61 -0.66 2.86
C ILE A 52 -9.55 -0.53 4.38
N LYS A 53 -9.39 -1.66 5.09
CA LYS A 53 -9.28 -1.69 6.56
C LYS A 53 -7.94 -2.19 7.05
N THR A 54 -7.28 -3.05 6.27
CA THR A 54 -6.03 -3.70 6.64
C THR A 54 -4.91 -3.38 5.64
N GLN A 55 -3.66 -3.64 6.05
CA GLN A 55 -2.52 -3.55 5.16
C GLN A 55 -2.64 -4.50 3.96
N ASN A 56 -3.24 -5.68 4.14
CA ASN A 56 -3.48 -6.62 3.05
C ASN A 56 -4.50 -6.06 2.05
N ASP A 57 -5.62 -5.51 2.53
CA ASP A 57 -6.62 -4.87 1.66
C ASP A 57 -6.01 -3.76 0.83
N LEU A 58 -5.11 -2.97 1.43
CA LEU A 58 -4.38 -1.92 0.74
C LEU A 58 -3.49 -2.47 -0.37
N ILE A 59 -2.71 -3.52 -0.10
CA ILE A 59 -1.85 -4.14 -1.10
C ILE A 59 -2.69 -4.70 -2.25
N TYR A 60 -3.77 -5.41 -1.95
CA TYR A 60 -4.69 -5.93 -2.97
C TYR A 60 -5.34 -4.81 -3.80
N PHE A 61 -5.75 -3.71 -3.16
CA PHE A 61 -6.26 -2.54 -3.85
C PHE A 61 -5.23 -1.97 -4.83
N LEU A 62 -3.98 -1.78 -4.39
CA LEU A 62 -2.91 -1.24 -5.25
C LEU A 62 -2.53 -2.19 -6.38
N GLU A 63 -2.56 -3.51 -6.15
CA GLU A 63 -2.35 -4.52 -7.19
C GLU A 63 -3.44 -4.47 -8.27
N ASN A 64 -4.71 -4.44 -7.85
CA ASN A 64 -5.84 -4.31 -8.77
C ASN A 64 -5.77 -3.00 -9.55
N LEU A 65 -5.49 -1.90 -8.86
CA LEU A 65 -5.38 -0.58 -9.47
C LEU A 65 -4.26 -0.54 -10.53
N ASN A 66 -3.10 -1.13 -10.23
CA ASN A 66 -2.00 -1.28 -11.20
C ASN A 66 -2.36 -2.24 -12.35
N GLY A 67 -3.13 -3.30 -12.08
CA GLY A 67 -3.61 -4.23 -13.10
C GLY A 67 -4.51 -3.56 -14.15
N TYR A 68 -5.33 -2.60 -13.73
CA TYR A 68 -6.15 -1.80 -14.63
C TYR A 68 -5.38 -0.64 -15.27
N TRP A 69 -4.53 0.03 -14.51
CA TRP A 69 -3.77 1.20 -14.98
C TRP A 69 -2.32 1.15 -14.49
N LEU A 70 -1.39 0.87 -15.41
CA LEU A 70 0.04 0.72 -15.10
C LEU A 70 0.72 1.96 -14.52
N VAL A 71 0.09 3.14 -14.61
CA VAL A 71 0.60 4.39 -14.06
C VAL A 71 0.74 4.35 -12.53
N PHE A 72 0.05 3.43 -11.86
CA PHE A 72 0.13 3.23 -10.41
C PHE A 72 1.23 2.27 -9.96
N LYS A 73 2.00 1.69 -10.89
CA LYS A 73 3.06 0.71 -10.59
C LYS A 73 4.03 1.20 -9.51
N ASN A 74 4.48 2.44 -9.62
CA ASN A 74 5.46 2.99 -8.68
C ASN A 74 4.89 3.12 -7.27
N VAL A 75 3.64 3.55 -7.13
CA VAL A 75 2.96 3.64 -5.83
C VAL A 75 2.83 2.24 -5.21
N MET A 76 2.40 1.25 -6.00
CA MET A 76 2.31 -0.15 -5.55
C MET A 76 3.67 -0.71 -5.10
N VAL A 77 4.74 -0.51 -5.88
CA VAL A 77 6.08 -1.03 -5.57
C VAL A 77 6.63 -0.39 -4.30
N MET A 78 6.52 0.93 -4.15
CA MET A 78 7.00 1.64 -2.97
C MET A 78 6.29 1.17 -1.70
N GLU A 79 4.97 0.94 -1.77
CA GLU A 79 4.21 0.44 -0.62
C GLU A 79 4.57 -1.01 -0.27
N LYS A 80 4.78 -1.88 -1.28
CA LYS A 80 5.25 -3.25 -1.03
C LYS A 80 6.64 -3.29 -0.38
N LEU A 81 7.56 -2.44 -0.86
CA LEU A 81 8.91 -2.33 -0.29
C LEU A 81 8.87 -1.82 1.16
N GLY A 82 8.09 -0.76 1.44
CA GLY A 82 7.91 -0.26 2.81
C GLY A 82 7.24 -1.29 3.73
N SER A 83 6.28 -2.06 3.21
CA SER A 83 5.66 -3.15 3.98
C SER A 83 6.63 -4.28 4.29
N HIS A 84 7.57 -4.60 3.40
CA HIS A 84 8.61 -5.61 3.67
C HIS A 84 9.61 -5.13 4.72
N GLN A 85 10.07 -3.89 4.65
CA GLN A 85 10.98 -3.31 5.65
C GLN A 85 10.38 -3.35 7.06
N ASN A 86 9.11 -2.95 7.22
CA ASN A 86 8.45 -3.02 8.52
C ASN A 86 8.33 -4.46 9.05
N LYS A 87 8.10 -5.45 8.18
CA LYS A 87 8.04 -6.87 8.58
C LYS A 87 9.41 -7.39 9.02
N GLU A 88 10.47 -7.00 8.33
CA GLU A 88 11.84 -7.35 8.72
C GLU A 88 12.20 -6.75 10.08
N GLU A 89 11.88 -5.48 10.31
CA GLU A 89 12.11 -4.81 11.60
C GLU A 89 11.35 -5.49 12.75
N GLU A 90 10.06 -5.80 12.57
CA GLU A 90 9.28 -6.55 13.56
C GLU A 90 9.88 -7.93 13.86
N MET A 91 10.37 -8.63 12.84
CA MET A 91 10.98 -9.95 12.99
C MET A 91 12.30 -9.85 13.77
N ILE A 92 13.15 -8.86 13.44
CA ILE A 92 14.39 -8.58 14.16
C ILE A 92 14.10 -8.24 15.63
N GLU A 93 13.07 -7.45 15.91
CA GLU A 93 12.70 -7.10 17.28
C GLU A 93 12.22 -8.32 18.07
N ARG A 94 11.40 -9.18 17.46
CA ARG A 94 10.96 -10.45 18.04
C ARG A 94 12.16 -11.36 18.33
N LEU A 95 13.06 -11.55 17.36
CA LEU A 95 14.28 -12.35 17.53
C LEU A 95 15.19 -11.80 18.64
N SER A 96 15.35 -10.48 18.70
CA SER A 96 16.14 -9.82 19.74
C SER A 96 15.56 -10.05 21.14
N LYS A 97 14.22 -10.02 21.29
CA LYS A 97 13.55 -10.35 22.56
C LYS A 97 13.76 -11.82 22.95
N TYR A 98 13.66 -12.73 21.98
CA TYR A 98 13.94 -14.15 22.20
C TYR A 98 15.38 -14.38 22.68
N ILE A 99 16.38 -13.82 21.99
CA ILE A 99 17.79 -13.97 22.34
C ILE A 99 18.08 -13.44 23.74
N LYS A 100 17.54 -12.27 24.09
CA LYS A 100 17.71 -11.67 25.43
C LYS A 100 17.10 -12.48 26.57
N ASN A 101 16.11 -13.31 26.28
CA ASN A 101 15.44 -14.16 27.25
C ASN A 101 15.99 -15.60 27.27
N ILE A 102 17.07 -15.89 26.54
CA ILE A 102 17.75 -17.18 26.64
C ILE A 102 18.48 -17.21 28.00
N PRO A 103 18.17 -18.16 28.89
CA PRO A 103 18.89 -18.30 30.14
C PRO A 103 20.33 -18.70 29.83
N THR A 104 21.28 -17.81 30.11
CA THR A 104 22.71 -18.15 30.13
C THR A 104 22.96 -19.02 31.36
N LYS A 105 23.33 -20.27 31.13
CA LYS A 105 23.82 -21.20 32.16
C LYS A 105 25.16 -20.76 32.72
#